data_AF-A0A5N6B9K9-F1
#
_entry.id   AF-A0A5N6B9K9-F1
#
_cell.length_a   1.000
_cell.length_b   1.000
_cell.length_c   1.000
_cell.angle_alpha   90.00
_cell.angle_beta   90.00
_cell.angle_gamma   90.00
#
_symmetry.space_group_name_H-M   'P 1'
#
loop_
_entity.id
_entity.type
_entity.pdbx_description
1 polymer ?
#
loop_
_entity_poly.entity_id
_entity_poly.type
_entity_poly.pdbx_seq_one_letter_code
_entity_poly.pdbx_strand_id
1 'polypeptide(L)'
;MSEPDKALLRKAVARAVAGLTATGRLTVVEVAADGMTVFRIHRDDNGRPRCHYWSSSWEDLTSDSEQGWGHESSRQAVLRAADLLSADEVVLVCSFPDGAEANRALGWLGEVRPAAVLPCDGPVIAIVEDVLASDPLSRSYDLVVLRADHASGRLRLGSKQLFPIGTLPGTRAEVPVRCEPGDEYGTAFAVVTWQGREPRLLSVHSARLTPGRYLLTAELVRPGKVRFTGVPELARDPRGWSDLVAAAPSQLPPKAGPAHLICAVEVCGPDAKVEERLSRVRQMVSHLSAELAGLLRVSLVAYGAHSYDHRSAGEHPVEVAAWQATPERALAALEWLEERGTITEGYPYYPHAAQVEDMLDAVARRLATSEQVRTVLLTVGDRPPHPARTNRSLILPCPRPHDWRLLLGRVRSRPDTVLAAICDRQDTSAHPAWRQLGANALAHLDALDIRGLAADLGLAAPDALPIPFPLLDETE
;
A
#
# COMPACT_ATOMS: atom_id res chain seq x y z
N MET A 1 29.53 -40.45 28.40
CA MET A 1 29.57 -39.33 27.43
C MET A 1 30.39 -38.22 28.04
N SER A 2 31.37 -37.68 27.33
CA SER A 2 31.86 -36.37 27.69
C SER A 2 31.08 -35.34 26.86
N GLU A 3 30.25 -34.53 27.51
CA GLU A 3 29.72 -33.27 26.97
C GLU A 3 30.78 -32.41 26.22
N PRO A 4 32.09 -32.44 26.60
CA PRO A 4 33.12 -31.71 25.87
C PRO A 4 33.32 -32.09 24.40
N ASP A 5 33.19 -33.37 24.00
CA ASP A 5 33.48 -33.79 22.62
C ASP A 5 32.45 -33.26 21.62
N LYS A 6 31.17 -33.31 22.00
CA LYS A 6 30.06 -32.72 21.21
C LYS A 6 30.21 -31.21 21.10
N ALA A 7 30.60 -30.54 22.18
CA ALA A 7 30.83 -29.09 22.19
C ALA A 7 32.00 -28.69 21.27
N LEU A 8 33.05 -29.51 21.21
CA LEU A 8 34.22 -29.27 20.37
C LEU A 8 33.88 -29.41 18.88
N LEU A 9 33.16 -30.48 18.50
CA LEU A 9 32.68 -30.64 17.12
C LEU A 9 31.75 -29.48 16.71
N ARG A 10 30.76 -29.14 17.54
CA ARG A 10 29.86 -28.00 17.28
C ARG A 10 30.65 -26.71 17.06
N LYS A 11 31.65 -26.42 17.89
CA LYS A 11 32.50 -25.23 17.77
C LYS A 11 33.34 -25.24 16.50
N ALA A 12 33.89 -26.40 16.11
CA ALA A 12 34.67 -26.54 14.88
C ALA A 12 33.80 -26.30 13.64
N VAL A 13 32.63 -26.94 13.56
CA VAL A 13 31.70 -26.75 12.44
C VAL A 13 31.19 -25.30 12.39
N ALA A 14 30.81 -24.72 13.53
CA ALA A 14 30.36 -23.32 13.59
C ALA A 14 31.43 -22.33 13.11
N ARG A 15 32.69 -22.54 13.51
CA ARG A 15 33.81 -21.71 13.06
C ARG A 15 34.01 -21.83 11.54
N ALA A 16 33.98 -23.05 11.01
CA ALA A 16 34.15 -23.30 9.58
C ALA A 16 33.01 -22.67 8.76
N VAL A 17 31.76 -22.83 9.21
CA VAL A 17 30.58 -22.20 8.57
C VAL A 17 30.66 -20.67 8.61
N ALA A 18 31.11 -20.09 9.72
CA ALA A 18 31.32 -18.65 9.81
C ALA A 18 32.42 -18.13 8.86
N GLY A 19 33.43 -18.96 8.57
CA GLY A 19 34.51 -18.66 7.63
C GLY A 19 34.13 -18.76 6.15
N LEU A 20 32.96 -19.33 5.82
CA LEU A 20 32.55 -19.51 4.43
C LEU A 20 32.31 -18.19 3.71
N THR A 21 33.05 -17.98 2.62
CA THR A 21 32.81 -16.90 1.65
C THR A 21 31.64 -17.26 0.72
N ALA A 22 31.24 -16.33 -0.16
CA ALA A 22 30.11 -16.53 -1.08
C ALA A 22 30.28 -17.73 -2.03
N THR A 23 31.51 -18.10 -2.39
CA THR A 23 31.82 -19.27 -3.24
C THR A 23 32.39 -20.44 -2.44
N GLY A 24 32.63 -20.24 -1.14
CA GLY A 24 33.31 -21.18 -0.27
C GLY A 24 32.49 -22.45 -0.02
N ARG A 25 33.18 -23.58 0.12
CA ARG A 25 32.58 -24.88 0.43
C ARG A 25 33.25 -25.54 1.63
N LEU A 26 32.44 -25.95 2.60
CA LEU A 26 32.84 -26.78 3.73
C LEU A 26 32.35 -28.20 3.50
N THR A 27 33.24 -29.17 3.65
CA THR A 27 32.88 -30.59 3.67
C THR A 27 33.11 -31.15 5.08
N VAL A 28 32.05 -31.67 5.69
CA VAL A 28 32.16 -32.46 6.94
C VAL A 28 32.01 -33.92 6.55
N VAL A 29 32.96 -34.77 6.93
CA VAL A 29 32.92 -36.21 6.66
C VAL A 29 32.79 -36.95 7.97
N GLU A 30 31.66 -37.60 8.19
CA GLU A 30 31.45 -38.54 9.28
C GLU A 30 31.81 -39.95 8.83
N VAL A 31 32.73 -40.58 9.55
CA VAL A 31 33.10 -41.99 9.41
C VAL A 31 32.52 -42.74 10.61
N ALA A 32 31.56 -43.63 10.34
CA ALA A 32 30.78 -44.36 11.31
C ALA A 32 31.03 -45.88 11.23
N ALA A 33 30.30 -46.68 12.01
CA ALA A 33 30.47 -48.13 12.07
C ALA A 33 30.05 -48.82 10.76
N ASP A 34 29.04 -48.31 10.08
CA ASP A 34 28.38 -48.91 8.92
C ASP A 34 28.72 -48.23 7.58
N GLY A 35 29.34 -47.06 7.62
CA GLY A 35 29.65 -46.29 6.43
C GLY A 35 30.21 -44.91 6.70
N MET A 36 30.14 -44.08 5.67
CA MET A 36 30.54 -42.68 5.69
C MET A 36 29.38 -41.79 5.25
N THR A 37 29.19 -40.68 5.94
CA THR A 37 28.24 -39.62 5.54
C THR A 37 29.01 -38.33 5.26
N VAL A 38 28.71 -37.70 4.14
CA VAL A 38 29.37 -36.48 3.69
C VAL A 38 28.37 -35.34 3.67
N PHE A 39 28.65 -34.27 4.41
CA PHE A 39 27.86 -33.04 4.44
C PHE A 39 28.60 -31.95 3.68
N ARG A 40 27.99 -31.45 2.60
CA ARG A 40 28.48 -30.32 1.82
C ARG A 40 27.71 -29.07 2.17
N ILE A 41 28.42 -28.11 2.76
CA ILE A 41 27.87 -26.86 3.24
C ILE A 41 28.41 -25.70 2.41
N HIS A 42 27.52 -24.82 1.96
CA HIS A 42 27.87 -23.59 1.24
C HIS A 42 26.85 -22.49 1.59
N ARG A 43 27.13 -21.23 1.24
CA ARG A 43 26.15 -20.15 1.35
C ARG A 43 25.45 -19.95 0.03
N ASP A 44 24.13 -19.78 0.07
CA ASP A 44 23.37 -19.35 -1.09
C ASP A 44 23.57 -17.85 -1.37
N ASP A 45 22.92 -17.39 -2.43
CA ASP A 45 22.93 -16.01 -2.89
C ASP A 45 22.47 -14.97 -1.86
N ASN A 46 21.67 -15.38 -0.87
CA ASN A 46 21.21 -14.55 0.25
C ASN A 46 22.09 -14.71 1.49
N GLY A 47 23.23 -15.40 1.37
CA GLY A 47 24.14 -15.67 2.47
C GLY A 47 23.65 -16.75 3.45
N ARG A 48 22.52 -17.42 3.15
CA ARG A 48 21.99 -18.48 4.01
C ARG A 48 22.81 -19.75 3.81
N PRO A 49 23.30 -20.39 4.90
CA PRO A 49 23.97 -21.67 4.77
C PRO A 49 22.98 -22.76 4.31
N ARG A 50 23.43 -23.59 3.37
CA ARG A 50 22.73 -24.74 2.81
C ARG A 50 23.60 -25.98 3.00
N CYS A 51 22.98 -27.06 3.43
CA CYS A 51 23.61 -28.38 3.52
C CYS A 51 22.95 -29.32 2.52
N HIS A 52 23.78 -30.05 1.78
CA HIS A 52 23.40 -31.25 1.06
C HIS A 52 24.24 -32.39 1.60
N TYR A 53 23.66 -33.56 1.84
CA TYR A 53 24.41 -34.70 2.34
C TYR A 53 24.04 -35.99 1.63
N TRP A 54 24.97 -36.94 1.64
CA TRP A 54 24.79 -38.29 1.13
C TRP A 54 25.58 -39.27 1.99
N SER A 55 25.15 -40.51 2.01
CA SER A 55 25.77 -41.59 2.78
C SER A 55 26.18 -42.72 1.84
N SER A 56 27.23 -43.42 2.19
CA SER A 56 27.71 -44.61 1.48
C SER A 56 28.07 -45.66 2.52
N SER A 57 27.53 -46.88 2.37
CA SER A 57 27.88 -47.97 3.27
C SER A 57 29.29 -48.49 2.96
N TRP A 58 29.89 -49.21 3.91
CA TRP A 58 31.15 -49.90 3.65
C TRP A 58 31.03 -50.96 2.54
N GLU A 59 29.87 -51.59 2.39
CA GLU A 59 29.58 -52.53 1.29
C GLU A 59 29.58 -51.82 -0.07
N ASP A 60 28.92 -50.66 -0.19
CA ASP A 60 28.91 -49.86 -1.42
C ASP A 60 30.34 -49.49 -1.86
N LEU A 61 31.18 -49.10 -0.89
CA LEU A 61 32.55 -48.65 -1.11
C LEU A 61 33.54 -49.79 -1.39
N THR A 62 33.11 -51.04 -1.25
CA THR A 62 33.92 -52.25 -1.51
C THR A 62 33.35 -53.18 -2.57
N SER A 63 32.16 -52.88 -3.10
CA SER A 63 31.45 -53.68 -4.10
C SER A 63 32.27 -54.00 -5.36
N ASP A 64 33.12 -53.08 -5.81
CA ASP A 64 34.02 -53.26 -6.97
C ASP A 64 35.36 -53.95 -6.61
N SER A 65 35.56 -54.36 -5.35
CA SER A 65 36.79 -55.01 -4.88
C SER A 65 36.55 -56.49 -4.57
N GLU A 66 36.96 -57.38 -5.49
CA GLU A 66 36.99 -58.83 -5.23
C GLU A 66 37.93 -59.21 -4.06
N GLN A 67 38.78 -58.28 -3.62
CA GLN A 67 39.82 -58.47 -2.60
C GLN A 67 39.50 -57.82 -1.25
N GLY A 68 38.32 -57.18 -1.11
CA GLY A 68 37.87 -56.57 0.14
C GLY A 68 38.62 -55.30 0.57
N TRP A 69 38.45 -54.93 1.84
CA TRP A 69 39.03 -53.72 2.44
C TRP A 69 40.57 -53.72 2.44
N GLY A 70 41.17 -52.67 1.86
CA GLY A 70 42.62 -52.48 1.83
C GLY A 70 43.24 -52.45 0.44
N HIS A 71 42.44 -52.67 -0.61
CA HIS A 71 42.87 -52.53 -2.00
C HIS A 71 42.76 -51.06 -2.48
N GLU A 72 43.56 -50.69 -3.49
CA GLU A 72 43.57 -49.33 -4.07
C GLU A 72 42.18 -48.92 -4.62
N SER A 73 41.37 -49.88 -5.07
CA SER A 73 40.01 -49.62 -5.54
C SER A 73 39.07 -49.12 -4.42
N SER A 74 39.12 -49.72 -3.23
CA SER A 74 38.35 -49.25 -2.07
C SER A 74 38.83 -47.87 -1.59
N ARG A 75 40.16 -47.64 -1.61
CA ARG A 75 40.75 -46.31 -1.33
C ARG A 75 40.21 -45.25 -2.28
N GLN A 76 40.23 -45.52 -3.58
CA GLN A 76 39.68 -44.59 -4.57
C GLN A 76 38.18 -44.39 -4.41
N ALA A 77 37.41 -45.42 -4.05
CA ALA A 77 35.98 -45.30 -3.78
C ALA A 77 35.71 -44.36 -2.59
N VAL A 78 36.41 -44.51 -1.48
CA VAL A 78 36.32 -43.62 -0.30
C VAL A 78 36.65 -42.17 -0.69
N LEU A 79 37.76 -41.96 -1.42
CA LEU A 79 38.19 -40.62 -1.82
C LEU A 79 37.20 -39.95 -2.79
N ARG A 80 36.62 -40.71 -3.73
CA ARG A 80 35.58 -40.23 -4.63
C ARG A 80 34.29 -39.90 -3.89
N ALA A 81 33.87 -40.76 -2.97
CA ALA A 81 32.65 -40.55 -2.19
C ALA A 81 32.76 -39.32 -1.29
N ALA A 82 33.93 -39.04 -0.73
CA ALA A 82 34.18 -37.86 0.09
C ALA A 82 34.29 -36.55 -0.72
N ASP A 83 34.73 -36.63 -1.99
CA ASP A 83 34.92 -35.49 -2.91
C ASP A 83 35.62 -34.29 -2.24
N LEU A 84 36.73 -34.59 -1.54
CA LEU A 84 37.47 -33.60 -0.74
C LEU A 84 38.20 -32.56 -1.58
N LEU A 85 38.46 -32.84 -2.86
CA LEU A 85 39.16 -31.94 -3.78
C LEU A 85 38.31 -30.71 -4.13
N SER A 86 36.99 -30.83 -4.01
CA SER A 86 36.02 -29.76 -4.32
C SER A 86 35.72 -28.84 -3.14
N ALA A 87 36.37 -29.04 -1.99
CA ALA A 87 36.14 -28.30 -0.75
C ALA A 87 37.22 -27.23 -0.49
N ASP A 88 36.89 -26.16 0.23
CA ASP A 88 37.87 -25.17 0.73
C ASP A 88 38.30 -25.48 2.16
N GLU A 89 37.38 -26.04 2.95
CA GLU A 89 37.62 -26.47 4.32
C GLU A 89 37.04 -27.86 4.55
N VAL A 90 37.74 -28.68 5.33
CA VAL A 90 37.34 -30.06 5.63
C VAL A 90 37.40 -30.32 7.12
N VAL A 91 36.32 -30.91 7.66
CA VAL A 91 36.24 -31.40 9.03
C VAL A 91 36.01 -32.91 8.99
N LEU A 92 36.94 -33.69 9.53
CA LEU A 92 36.80 -35.13 9.64
C LEU A 92 36.22 -35.47 11.01
N VAL A 93 35.23 -36.36 11.04
CA VAL A 93 34.54 -36.79 12.25
C VAL A 93 34.58 -38.31 12.31
N CYS A 94 34.95 -38.84 13.47
CA CYS A 94 34.95 -40.27 13.75
C CYS A 94 33.90 -40.57 14.81
N SER A 95 32.81 -41.23 14.41
CA SER A 95 31.78 -41.69 15.36
C SER A 95 31.95 -43.14 15.79
N PHE A 96 32.94 -43.85 15.23
CA PHE A 96 33.28 -45.22 15.62
C PHE A 96 34.81 -45.47 15.61
N PRO A 97 35.54 -45.04 16.67
CA PRO A 97 37.01 -45.06 16.70
C PRO A 97 37.62 -46.47 16.79
N ASP A 98 36.85 -47.48 17.21
CA ASP A 98 37.35 -48.85 17.36
C ASP A 98 37.25 -49.67 16.05
N GLY A 99 36.65 -49.11 14.98
CA GLY A 99 36.47 -49.80 13.70
C GLY A 99 37.72 -49.80 12.83
N ALA A 100 38.13 -50.98 12.33
CA ALA A 100 39.31 -51.10 11.47
C ALA A 100 39.10 -50.40 10.10
N GLU A 101 37.92 -50.56 9.52
CA GLU A 101 37.47 -49.93 8.28
C GLU A 101 37.42 -48.41 8.43
N ALA A 102 36.79 -47.94 9.51
CA ALA A 102 36.67 -46.52 9.84
C ALA A 102 38.05 -45.86 9.98
N ASN A 103 38.95 -46.44 10.78
CA ASN A 103 40.31 -45.93 10.96
C ASN A 103 41.12 -45.91 9.65
N ARG A 104 40.94 -46.92 8.80
CA ARG A 104 41.60 -46.97 7.49
C ARG A 104 41.08 -45.91 6.54
N ALA A 105 39.76 -45.71 6.47
CA ALA A 105 39.15 -44.65 5.70
C ALA A 105 39.63 -43.25 6.15
N LEU A 106 39.67 -43.00 7.46
CA LEU A 106 40.20 -41.75 8.02
C LEU A 106 41.67 -41.53 7.67
N GLY A 107 42.50 -42.59 7.68
CA GLY A 107 43.87 -42.54 7.22
C GLY A 107 43.98 -42.06 5.77
N TRP A 108 43.21 -42.67 4.86
CA TRP A 108 43.18 -42.28 3.45
C TRP A 108 42.69 -40.84 3.24
N LEU A 109 41.66 -40.41 3.97
CA LEU A 109 41.15 -39.03 3.90
C LEU A 109 42.20 -38.03 4.39
N GLY A 110 42.90 -38.35 5.49
CA GLY A 110 43.95 -37.53 6.07
C GLY A 110 45.20 -37.40 5.20
N GLU A 111 45.54 -38.43 4.41
CA GLU A 111 46.61 -38.38 3.40
C GLU A 111 46.32 -37.36 2.30
N VAL A 112 45.06 -37.30 1.83
CA VAL A 112 44.66 -36.37 0.76
C VAL A 112 44.50 -34.95 1.30
N ARG A 113 43.95 -34.80 2.50
CA ARG A 113 43.74 -33.50 3.12
C ARG A 113 43.98 -33.55 4.62
N PRO A 114 45.15 -33.07 5.08
CA PRO A 114 45.44 -32.99 6.52
C PRO A 114 44.37 -32.16 7.24
N ALA A 115 43.60 -32.82 8.10
CA ALA A 115 42.57 -32.22 8.93
C ALA A 115 42.52 -32.92 10.29
N ALA A 116 42.16 -32.18 11.34
CA ALA A 116 41.96 -32.79 12.65
C ALA A 116 40.73 -33.70 12.60
N VAL A 117 40.87 -34.93 13.10
CA VAL A 117 39.76 -35.88 13.27
C VAL A 117 39.13 -35.62 14.63
N LEU A 118 37.83 -35.33 14.63
CA LEU A 118 37.07 -35.02 15.84
C LEU A 118 36.22 -36.23 16.25
N PRO A 119 36.29 -36.71 17.50
CA PRO A 119 35.42 -37.80 17.95
C PRO A 119 33.97 -37.31 18.11
N CYS A 120 32.99 -38.17 17.84
CA CYS A 120 31.57 -37.85 18.06
C CYS A 120 30.70 -39.08 18.37
N ASP A 121 30.21 -39.19 19.61
CA ASP A 121 29.30 -40.28 20.03
C ASP A 121 27.81 -39.95 19.76
N GLY A 122 27.48 -39.23 18.68
CA GLY A 122 26.11 -38.80 18.41
C GLY A 122 25.86 -38.41 16.95
N PRO A 123 24.60 -38.09 16.59
CA PRO A 123 24.24 -37.82 15.20
C PRO A 123 24.87 -36.50 14.73
N VAL A 124 25.88 -36.58 13.86
CA VAL A 124 26.56 -35.41 13.28
C VAL A 124 25.59 -34.51 12.53
N ILE A 125 24.58 -35.10 11.87
CA ILE A 125 23.52 -34.34 11.19
C ILE A 125 22.80 -33.36 12.12
N ALA A 126 22.48 -33.76 13.36
CA ALA A 126 21.79 -32.90 14.30
C ALA A 126 22.68 -31.71 14.72
N ILE A 127 23.99 -31.94 14.86
CA ILE A 127 24.95 -30.88 15.15
C ILE A 127 25.07 -29.91 13.96
N VAL A 128 25.16 -30.44 12.74
CA VAL A 128 25.21 -29.62 11.52
C VAL A 128 23.95 -28.77 11.41
N GLU A 129 22.76 -29.35 11.53
CA GLU A 129 21.48 -28.63 11.42
C GLU A 129 21.35 -27.51 12.47
N ASP A 130 21.72 -27.80 13.72
CA ASP A 130 21.70 -26.84 14.82
C ASP A 130 22.71 -25.70 14.63
N VAL A 131 23.92 -26.00 14.12
CA VAL A 131 24.90 -24.97 13.73
C VAL A 131 24.34 -24.09 12.62
N LEU A 132 23.75 -24.67 11.57
CA LEU A 132 23.20 -23.89 10.46
C LEU A 132 21.98 -23.06 10.85
N ALA A 133 21.15 -23.57 11.77
CA ALA A 133 20.00 -22.85 12.30
C ALA A 133 20.41 -21.67 13.20
N SER A 134 21.55 -21.80 13.89
CA SER A 134 22.09 -20.81 14.84
C SER A 134 23.12 -19.86 14.23
N ASP A 135 23.50 -20.05 12.96
CA ASP A 135 24.53 -19.26 12.28
C ASP A 135 24.16 -17.76 12.26
N PRO A 136 25.07 -16.84 12.63
CA PRO A 136 24.85 -15.41 12.47
C PRO A 136 24.62 -15.03 11.01
N LEU A 137 23.88 -13.95 10.77
CA LEU A 137 23.67 -13.46 9.41
C LEU A 137 24.99 -13.04 8.75
N SER A 138 25.28 -13.58 7.58
CA SER A 138 26.41 -13.14 6.74
C SER A 138 26.07 -11.91 5.87
N ARG A 139 24.78 -11.57 5.75
CA ARG A 139 24.27 -10.42 4.98
C ARG A 139 23.19 -9.71 5.78
N SER A 140 23.07 -8.39 5.61
CA SER A 140 21.97 -7.65 6.22
C SER A 140 20.65 -8.00 5.55
N TYR A 141 19.59 -8.07 6.35
CA TYR A 141 18.22 -8.27 5.88
C TYR A 141 17.46 -6.97 6.04
N ASP A 142 16.81 -6.55 4.96
CA ASP A 142 16.06 -5.31 4.93
C ASP A 142 14.62 -5.55 4.50
N LEU A 143 13.69 -4.79 5.08
CA LEU A 143 12.32 -4.68 4.61
C LEU A 143 12.27 -3.69 3.46
N VAL A 144 11.66 -4.10 2.35
CA VAL A 144 11.32 -3.22 1.23
C VAL A 144 10.17 -2.31 1.63
N VAL A 145 10.33 -1.03 1.37
CA VAL A 145 9.37 0.02 1.71
C VAL A 145 9.28 1.04 0.58
N LEU A 146 8.22 1.83 0.57
CA LEU A 146 8.11 3.03 -0.26
C LEU A 146 8.43 4.26 0.59
N ARG A 147 9.21 5.17 0.02
CA ARG A 147 9.51 6.48 0.61
C ARG A 147 8.88 7.55 -0.27
N ALA A 148 8.12 8.45 0.34
CA ALA A 148 7.51 9.58 -0.34
C ALA A 148 8.43 10.80 -0.21
N ASP A 149 8.81 11.38 -1.34
CA ASP A 149 9.46 12.69 -1.36
C ASP A 149 8.47 13.76 -0.88
N HIS A 150 8.81 14.47 0.18
CA HIS A 150 7.90 15.42 0.82
C HIS A 150 7.50 16.60 -0.08
N ALA A 151 8.35 17.02 -1.01
CA ALA A 151 8.10 18.18 -1.87
C ALA A 151 7.27 17.81 -3.11
N SER A 152 7.55 16.64 -3.71
CA SER A 152 6.96 16.21 -4.98
C SER A 152 5.90 15.11 -4.85
N GLY A 153 5.75 14.48 -3.68
CA GLY A 153 4.89 13.32 -3.47
C GLY A 153 5.36 12.06 -4.23
N ARG A 154 6.53 12.11 -4.86
CA ARG A 154 7.08 11.02 -5.66
C ARG A 154 7.48 9.86 -4.78
N LEU A 155 6.99 8.68 -5.12
CA LEU A 155 7.35 7.45 -4.44
C LEU A 155 8.65 6.88 -5.00
N ARG A 156 9.50 6.41 -4.10
CA ARG A 156 10.72 5.67 -4.43
C ARG A 156 10.75 4.39 -3.62
N LEU A 157 11.14 3.30 -4.29
CA LEU A 157 11.45 2.05 -3.61
C LEU A 157 12.70 2.27 -2.75
N GLY A 158 12.60 1.92 -1.48
CA GLY A 158 13.70 1.98 -0.53
C GLY A 158 13.72 0.76 0.37
N SER A 159 14.57 0.79 1.38
CA SER A 159 14.63 -0.25 2.39
C SER A 159 14.75 0.32 3.80
N LYS A 160 14.32 -0.48 4.79
CA LYS A 160 14.65 -0.33 6.21
C LYS A 160 15.39 -1.58 6.64
N GLN A 161 16.60 -1.43 7.17
CA GLN A 161 17.34 -2.56 7.72
C GLN A 161 16.57 -3.14 8.90
N LEU A 162 16.31 -4.45 8.84
CA LEU A 162 15.73 -5.22 9.94
C LEU A 162 16.84 -5.80 10.82
N PHE A 163 17.83 -6.43 10.18
CA PHE A 163 18.90 -7.14 10.86
C PHE A 163 20.24 -6.86 10.16
N PRO A 164 21.23 -6.25 10.84
CA PRO A 164 22.57 -6.10 10.30
C PRO A 164 23.31 -7.44 10.14
N ILE A 165 24.47 -7.39 9.49
CA ILE A 165 25.41 -8.53 9.46
C ILE A 165 25.81 -8.89 10.89
N GLY A 166 25.89 -10.19 11.17
CA GLY A 166 26.23 -10.74 12.48
C GLY A 166 25.04 -10.89 13.43
N THR A 167 23.83 -10.48 13.05
CA THR A 167 22.64 -10.71 13.88
C THR A 167 22.38 -12.20 14.10
N LEU A 168 22.09 -12.56 15.35
CA LEU A 168 21.77 -13.92 15.77
C LEU A 168 20.27 -14.23 15.63
N PRO A 169 19.91 -15.49 15.34
CA PRO A 169 18.52 -15.96 15.44
C PRO A 169 17.88 -15.67 16.79
N GLY A 170 16.57 -15.43 16.80
CA GLY A 170 15.78 -14.98 17.95
C GLY A 170 15.75 -13.45 18.13
N THR A 171 16.62 -12.70 17.45
CA THR A 171 16.62 -11.23 17.51
C THR A 171 15.34 -10.66 16.90
N ARG A 172 14.80 -9.62 17.54
CA ARG A 172 13.61 -8.89 17.09
C ARG A 172 13.95 -7.44 16.74
N ALA A 173 13.27 -6.92 15.73
CA ALA A 173 13.34 -5.53 15.31
C ALA A 173 11.91 -4.99 15.12
N GLU A 174 11.67 -3.76 15.60
CA GLU A 174 10.39 -3.09 15.41
C GLU A 174 10.52 -2.01 14.34
N VAL A 175 9.56 -1.97 13.41
CA VAL A 175 9.54 -1.02 12.31
C VAL A 175 8.15 -0.38 12.24
N PRO A 176 8.03 0.92 12.54
CA PRO A 176 6.79 1.64 12.29
C PRO A 176 6.61 1.78 10.78
N VAL A 177 5.44 1.40 10.29
CA VAL A 177 5.07 1.49 8.88
C VAL A 177 3.68 2.09 8.72
N ARG A 178 3.44 2.73 7.58
CA ARG A 178 2.11 3.16 7.16
C ARG A 178 1.66 2.31 5.97
N CYS A 179 0.47 1.75 6.04
CA CYS A 179 -0.14 1.00 4.96
C CYS A 179 -1.29 1.83 4.37
N GLU A 180 -1.35 1.87 3.05
CA GLU A 180 -2.44 2.47 2.27
C GLU A 180 -3.29 1.32 1.67
N PRO A 181 -4.42 1.60 0.99
CA PRO A 181 -5.18 0.55 0.31
C PRO A 181 -4.28 -0.30 -0.59
N GLY A 182 -4.28 -1.62 -0.36
CA GLY A 182 -3.62 -2.59 -1.23
C GLY A 182 -4.55 -3.09 -2.33
N ASP A 183 -4.01 -3.89 -3.25
CA ASP A 183 -4.82 -4.60 -4.24
C ASP A 183 -5.54 -5.82 -3.60
N GLU A 184 -6.03 -6.74 -4.42
CA GLU A 184 -6.70 -7.96 -3.94
C GLU A 184 -5.82 -8.83 -3.02
N TYR A 185 -4.50 -8.72 -3.09
CA TYR A 185 -3.57 -9.47 -2.23
C TYR A 185 -3.12 -8.66 -1.00
N GLY A 186 -3.44 -7.37 -0.96
CA GLY A 186 -3.09 -6.45 0.10
C GLY A 186 -1.64 -5.96 0.03
N THR A 187 -1.12 -5.52 1.18
CA THR A 187 0.23 -4.97 1.30
C THR A 187 1.26 -6.09 1.40
N ALA A 188 2.29 -6.05 0.56
CA ALA A 188 3.41 -6.98 0.53
C ALA A 188 4.55 -6.52 1.46
N PHE A 189 4.99 -7.44 2.31
CA PHE A 189 6.14 -7.33 3.20
C PHE A 189 7.28 -8.16 2.62
N ALA A 190 8.06 -7.53 1.73
CA ALA A 190 9.19 -8.16 1.07
C ALA A 190 10.48 -7.95 1.87
N VAL A 191 11.19 -9.05 2.15
CA VAL A 191 12.53 -9.02 2.74
C VAL A 191 13.55 -9.26 1.65
N VAL A 192 14.58 -8.42 1.60
CA VAL A 192 15.68 -8.52 0.64
C VAL A 192 17.02 -8.59 1.35
N THR A 193 18.00 -9.15 0.65
CA THR A 193 19.42 -8.98 0.95
C THR A 193 20.05 -8.11 -0.13
N TRP A 194 21.17 -7.46 0.17
CA TRP A 194 21.87 -6.63 -0.83
C TRP A 194 23.13 -7.33 -1.34
N GLN A 195 23.35 -7.23 -2.65
CA GLN A 195 24.62 -7.55 -3.29
C GLN A 195 25.09 -6.35 -4.11
N GLY A 196 25.98 -5.54 -3.54
CA GLY A 196 26.31 -4.25 -4.11
C GLY A 196 25.07 -3.34 -4.11
N ARG A 197 24.58 -2.96 -5.30
CA ARG A 197 23.40 -2.10 -5.47
C ARG A 197 22.11 -2.85 -5.83
N GLU A 198 22.18 -4.16 -6.04
CA GLU A 198 21.02 -4.94 -6.45
C GLU A 198 20.39 -5.67 -5.26
N PRO A 199 19.08 -5.49 -5.02
CA PRO A 199 18.37 -6.24 -4.01
C PRO A 199 18.08 -7.67 -4.50
N ARG A 200 18.32 -8.66 -3.65
CA ARG A 200 17.96 -10.06 -3.87
C ARG A 200 16.83 -10.43 -2.94
N LEU A 201 15.73 -10.88 -3.54
CA LEU A 201 14.53 -11.23 -2.80
C LEU A 201 14.77 -12.47 -1.93
N LEU A 202 14.53 -12.34 -0.63
CA LEU A 202 14.60 -13.44 0.33
C LEU A 202 13.22 -14.08 0.54
N SER A 203 12.21 -13.25 0.80
CA SER A 203 10.83 -13.70 1.01
C SER A 203 9.83 -12.56 0.78
N VAL A 204 8.59 -12.92 0.44
CA VAL A 204 7.46 -11.98 0.39
C VAL A 204 6.25 -12.64 1.02
N HIS A 205 5.60 -11.89 1.89
CA HIS A 205 4.30 -12.25 2.43
C HIS A 205 3.37 -11.04 2.29
N SER A 206 2.07 -11.27 2.18
CA SER A 206 1.09 -10.20 2.10
C SER A 206 -0.01 -10.34 3.14
N ALA A 207 -0.58 -9.20 3.51
CA ALA A 207 -1.76 -9.12 4.37
C ALA A 207 -2.72 -8.05 3.83
N ARG A 208 -4.02 -8.33 3.93
CA ARG A 208 -5.07 -7.35 3.68
C ARG A 208 -5.23 -6.49 4.93
N LEU A 209 -4.80 -5.24 4.82
CA LEU A 209 -4.78 -4.27 5.92
C LEU A 209 -5.75 -3.15 5.62
N THR A 210 -6.43 -2.67 6.67
CA THR A 210 -7.08 -1.36 6.60
C THR A 210 -6.00 -0.28 6.48
N PRO A 211 -6.23 0.82 5.75
CA PRO A 211 -5.28 1.93 5.72
C PRO A 211 -5.00 2.46 7.13
N GLY A 212 -3.74 2.70 7.46
CA GLY A 212 -3.35 3.11 8.81
C GLY A 212 -1.87 2.92 9.14
N ARG A 213 -1.53 3.19 10.39
CA ARG A 213 -0.18 3.00 10.94
C ARG A 213 -0.11 1.69 11.72
N TYR A 214 0.97 0.95 11.50
CA TYR A 214 1.23 -0.34 12.12
C TYR A 214 2.65 -0.37 12.70
N LEU A 215 2.81 -1.07 13.83
CA LEU A 215 4.12 -1.40 14.37
C LEU A 215 4.44 -2.85 13.98
N LEU A 216 5.28 -3.01 12.96
CA LEU A 216 5.68 -4.31 12.47
C LEU A 216 6.83 -4.84 13.32
N THR A 217 6.68 -6.01 13.94
CA THR A 217 7.78 -6.68 14.63
C THR A 217 8.32 -7.79 13.73
N ALA A 218 9.57 -7.66 13.29
CA ALA A 218 10.31 -8.69 12.59
C ALA A 218 11.11 -9.54 13.59
N GLU A 219 11.06 -10.86 13.47
CA GLU A 219 11.90 -11.80 14.21
C GLU A 219 12.74 -12.63 13.23
N LEU A 220 14.05 -12.65 13.43
CA LEU A 220 14.94 -13.54 12.70
C LEU A 220 14.84 -14.95 13.29
N VAL A 221 14.02 -15.82 12.70
CA VAL A 221 13.85 -17.20 13.23
C VAL A 221 15.11 -18.02 13.01
N ARG A 222 15.75 -17.85 11.85
CA ARG A 222 17.04 -18.44 11.45
C ARG A 222 17.51 -17.77 10.15
N PRO A 223 18.76 -17.96 9.70
CA PRO A 223 19.19 -17.46 8.40
C PRO A 223 18.23 -17.86 7.28
N GLY A 224 17.79 -16.85 6.54
CA GLY A 224 16.82 -16.90 5.46
C GLY A 224 15.37 -17.13 5.86
N LYS A 225 15.01 -16.95 7.14
CA LYS A 225 13.62 -16.97 7.60
C LYS A 225 13.35 -15.83 8.59
N VAL A 226 12.59 -14.85 8.13
CA VAL A 226 12.04 -13.78 8.96
C VAL A 226 10.56 -14.03 9.18
N ARG A 227 10.11 -13.86 10.42
CA ARG A 227 8.70 -13.89 10.80
C ARG A 227 8.26 -12.49 11.17
N PHE A 228 7.09 -12.08 10.71
CA PHE A 228 6.50 -10.80 11.07
C PHE A 228 5.30 -11.00 11.99
N THR A 229 5.13 -10.10 12.95
CA THR A 229 3.96 -9.96 13.81
C THR A 229 3.58 -8.47 13.93
N GLY A 230 2.44 -8.14 14.54
CA GLY A 230 1.95 -6.75 14.65
C GLY A 230 1.03 -6.32 13.49
N VAL A 231 0.78 -7.25 12.56
CA VAL A 231 -0.23 -7.16 11.50
C VAL A 231 -1.08 -8.45 11.51
N PRO A 232 -2.30 -8.43 10.93
CA PRO A 232 -3.08 -9.61 10.59
C PRO A 232 -2.27 -10.74 9.94
N GLU A 233 -2.87 -11.93 9.90
CA GLU A 233 -2.21 -13.14 9.38
C GLU A 233 -1.64 -12.92 7.97
N LEU A 234 -0.35 -13.24 7.83
CA LEU A 234 0.41 -13.08 6.61
C LEU A 234 0.38 -14.37 5.79
N ALA A 235 0.00 -14.25 4.52
CA ALA A 235 0.07 -15.34 3.56
C ALA A 235 1.29 -15.17 2.65
N ARG A 236 1.76 -16.25 2.03
CA ARG A 236 2.77 -16.14 0.96
C ARG A 236 2.16 -15.37 -0.20
N ASP A 237 2.87 -14.34 -0.66
CA ASP A 237 2.41 -13.53 -1.79
C ASP A 237 2.58 -14.31 -3.11
N PRO A 238 1.54 -14.44 -3.95
CA PRO A 238 1.64 -15.11 -5.25
C PRO A 238 2.33 -14.26 -6.33
N ARG A 239 2.44 -12.94 -6.15
CA ARG A 239 2.99 -12.01 -7.15
C ARG A 239 4.51 -12.16 -7.27
N GLY A 240 5.03 -12.01 -8.48
CA GLY A 240 6.46 -11.93 -8.73
C GLY A 240 7.05 -10.60 -8.23
N TRP A 241 8.37 -10.59 -7.98
CA TRP A 241 9.07 -9.35 -7.58
C TRP A 241 8.92 -8.23 -8.61
N SER A 242 9.04 -8.56 -9.90
CA SER A 242 8.83 -7.61 -11.00
C SER A 242 7.44 -6.98 -10.96
N ASP A 243 6.42 -7.79 -10.67
CA ASP A 243 5.03 -7.37 -10.70
C ASP A 243 4.72 -6.46 -9.51
N LEU A 244 5.23 -6.79 -8.33
CA LEU A 244 5.14 -5.95 -7.14
C LEU A 244 5.78 -4.59 -7.34
N VAL A 245 6.97 -4.54 -7.95
CA VAL A 245 7.67 -3.28 -8.24
C VAL A 245 6.94 -2.48 -9.31
N ALA A 246 6.42 -3.13 -10.35
CA ALA A 246 5.67 -2.48 -11.42
C ALA A 246 4.30 -1.94 -10.96
N ALA A 247 3.68 -2.57 -9.96
CA ALA A 247 2.42 -2.13 -9.37
C ALA A 247 2.57 -0.88 -8.47
N ALA A 248 3.79 -0.54 -8.04
CA ALA A 248 4.00 0.62 -7.18
C ALA A 248 3.80 1.92 -7.99
N PRO A 249 2.85 2.80 -7.62
CA PRO A 249 2.65 4.03 -8.35
C PRO A 249 3.84 4.97 -8.20
N SER A 250 4.04 5.83 -9.20
CA SER A 250 5.16 6.78 -9.21
C SER A 250 4.98 7.94 -8.22
N GLN A 251 3.75 8.22 -7.77
CA GLN A 251 3.39 9.28 -6.82
C GLN A 251 2.26 8.81 -5.90
N LEU A 252 2.22 9.31 -4.66
CA LEU A 252 1.03 9.15 -3.83
C LEU A 252 -0.12 9.98 -4.40
N PRO A 253 -1.38 9.49 -4.31
CA PRO A 253 -2.53 10.34 -4.52
C PRO A 253 -2.43 11.58 -3.61
N PRO A 254 -2.70 12.80 -4.10
CA PRO A 254 -2.65 13.98 -3.27
C PRO A 254 -3.64 13.83 -2.11
N LYS A 255 -3.16 14.02 -0.87
CA LYS A 255 -4.06 14.12 0.29
C LYS A 255 -4.98 15.31 0.07
N ALA A 256 -6.29 15.10 0.13
CA ALA A 256 -7.24 16.18 0.01
C ALA A 256 -7.04 17.17 1.18
N GLY A 257 -6.69 18.41 0.86
CA GLY A 257 -6.55 19.50 1.84
C GLY A 257 -7.90 20.06 2.29
N PRO A 258 -7.93 21.12 3.12
CA PRO A 258 -9.16 21.81 3.47
C PRO A 258 -9.97 22.20 2.23
N ALA A 259 -11.26 21.88 2.26
CA ALA A 259 -12.16 22.10 1.14
C ALA A 259 -13.46 22.79 1.57
N HIS A 260 -13.97 23.66 0.70
CA HIS A 260 -15.22 24.37 0.87
C HIS A 260 -16.19 23.99 -0.25
N LEU A 261 -17.21 23.18 0.09
CA LEU A 261 -18.31 22.84 -0.80
C LEU A 261 -19.45 23.84 -0.64
N ILE A 262 -19.84 24.51 -1.71
CA ILE A 262 -21.01 25.39 -1.80
C ILE A 262 -22.08 24.67 -2.61
N CYS A 263 -23.13 24.24 -1.95
CA CYS A 263 -24.31 23.64 -2.57
C CYS A 263 -25.35 24.73 -2.81
N ALA A 264 -25.53 25.13 -4.07
CA ALA A 264 -26.58 26.03 -4.48
C ALA A 264 -27.74 25.21 -5.07
N VAL A 265 -28.93 25.26 -4.46
CA VAL A 265 -30.05 24.36 -4.79
C VAL A 265 -31.30 25.15 -5.18
N GLU A 266 -31.88 24.79 -6.31
CA GLU A 266 -33.16 25.32 -6.78
C GLU A 266 -34.32 24.71 -5.99
N VAL A 267 -34.97 25.49 -5.12
CA VAL A 267 -36.03 25.05 -4.18
C VAL A 267 -37.45 25.40 -4.65
N CYS A 268 -37.60 25.71 -5.94
CA CYS A 268 -38.87 26.03 -6.58
C CYS A 268 -39.14 25.05 -7.73
N GLY A 269 -40.41 24.67 -7.91
CA GLY A 269 -40.85 23.68 -8.88
C GLY A 269 -41.69 22.56 -8.23
N PRO A 270 -41.93 21.45 -8.94
CA PRO A 270 -42.67 20.32 -8.41
C PRO A 270 -42.00 19.71 -7.17
N ASP A 271 -42.81 19.35 -6.17
CA ASP A 271 -42.36 18.80 -4.87
C ASP A 271 -41.34 17.67 -5.02
N ALA A 272 -41.69 16.66 -5.83
CA ALA A 272 -40.82 15.51 -6.07
C ALA A 272 -39.45 15.90 -6.64
N LYS A 273 -39.36 16.94 -7.45
CA LYS A 273 -38.08 17.38 -8.03
C LYS A 273 -37.24 18.16 -7.04
N VAL A 274 -37.84 19.02 -6.22
CA VAL A 274 -37.09 19.72 -5.17
C VAL A 274 -36.60 18.73 -4.11
N GLU A 275 -37.43 17.78 -3.70
CA GLU A 275 -37.04 16.69 -2.79
C GLU A 275 -35.85 15.90 -3.34
N GLU A 276 -35.89 15.53 -4.62
CA GLU A 276 -34.79 14.80 -5.26
C GLU A 276 -33.50 15.64 -5.31
N ARG A 277 -33.58 16.93 -5.66
CA ARG A 277 -32.43 17.85 -5.66
C ARG A 277 -31.79 17.96 -4.27
N LEU A 278 -32.60 18.15 -3.23
CA LEU A 278 -32.13 18.22 -1.83
C LEU A 278 -31.51 16.89 -1.40
N SER A 279 -32.12 15.77 -1.76
CA SER A 279 -31.60 14.42 -1.50
C SER A 279 -30.22 14.18 -2.14
N ARG A 280 -29.99 14.63 -3.39
CA ARG A 280 -28.66 14.53 -4.03
C ARG A 280 -27.59 15.35 -3.32
N VAL A 281 -27.95 16.54 -2.85
CA VAL A 281 -27.05 17.39 -2.08
C VAL A 281 -26.72 16.75 -0.74
N ARG A 282 -27.72 16.17 -0.06
CA ARG A 282 -27.55 15.39 1.17
C ARG A 282 -26.60 14.21 0.96
N GLN A 283 -26.76 13.46 -0.13
CA GLN A 283 -25.86 12.35 -0.49
C GLN A 283 -24.42 12.82 -0.69
N MET A 284 -24.21 13.93 -1.40
CA MET A 284 -22.88 14.51 -1.63
C MET A 284 -22.21 14.97 -0.33
N VAL A 285 -22.94 15.71 0.52
CA VAL A 285 -22.42 16.20 1.81
C VAL A 285 -22.07 15.04 2.73
N SER A 286 -22.94 14.03 2.85
CA SER A 286 -22.68 12.84 3.68
C SER A 286 -21.47 12.05 3.19
N HIS A 287 -21.33 11.85 1.88
CA HIS A 287 -20.19 11.16 1.30
C HIS A 287 -18.88 11.89 1.61
N LEU A 288 -18.81 13.19 1.32
CA LEU A 288 -17.60 13.98 1.55
C LEU A 288 -17.28 14.20 3.03
N SER A 289 -18.29 14.24 3.90
CA SER A 289 -18.08 14.29 5.35
C SER A 289 -17.33 13.05 5.85
N ALA A 290 -17.60 11.88 5.27
CA ALA A 290 -16.88 10.65 5.61
C ALA A 290 -15.43 10.66 5.08
N GLU A 291 -15.21 11.19 3.86
CA GLU A 291 -13.89 11.23 3.20
C GLU A 291 -12.95 12.30 3.78
N LEU A 292 -13.45 13.50 4.04
CA LEU A 292 -12.64 14.67 4.41
C LEU A 292 -12.69 15.02 5.90
N ALA A 293 -13.64 14.44 6.64
CA ALA A 293 -13.85 14.70 8.06
C ALA A 293 -13.80 16.22 8.39
N GLY A 294 -13.03 16.63 9.40
CA GLY A 294 -12.94 18.02 9.86
C GLY A 294 -12.38 19.03 8.86
N LEU A 295 -11.86 18.58 7.71
CA LEU A 295 -11.31 19.41 6.64
C LEU A 295 -12.38 19.97 5.70
N LEU A 296 -13.61 19.46 5.76
CA LEU A 296 -14.72 19.94 4.95
C LEU A 296 -15.46 21.11 5.64
N ARG A 297 -15.72 22.15 4.86
CA ARG A 297 -16.69 23.22 5.17
C ARG A 297 -17.77 23.22 4.11
N VAL A 298 -19.02 23.37 4.54
CA VAL A 298 -20.18 23.32 3.64
C VAL A 298 -20.96 24.62 3.72
N SER A 299 -21.38 25.15 2.57
CA SER A 299 -22.35 26.23 2.47
C SER A 299 -23.56 25.76 1.69
N LEU A 300 -24.73 26.20 2.12
CA LEU A 300 -26.00 25.84 1.53
C LEU A 300 -26.71 27.13 1.13
N VAL A 301 -27.01 27.25 -0.15
CA VAL A 301 -27.67 28.41 -0.76
C VAL A 301 -28.92 27.93 -1.47
N ALA A 302 -30.09 28.32 -0.99
CA ALA A 302 -31.35 28.04 -1.64
C ALA A 302 -31.73 29.19 -2.58
N TYR A 303 -32.12 28.89 -3.81
CA TYR A 303 -32.60 29.88 -4.77
C TYR A 303 -33.90 29.41 -5.44
N GLY A 304 -34.75 30.36 -5.83
CA GLY A 304 -36.07 30.09 -6.38
C GLY A 304 -36.30 30.81 -7.70
N ALA A 305 -37.48 31.39 -7.85
CA ALA A 305 -37.87 32.18 -9.00
C ALA A 305 -38.16 33.63 -8.59
N HIS A 306 -37.93 34.57 -9.50
CA HIS A 306 -38.36 35.95 -9.29
C HIS A 306 -39.89 36.07 -9.35
N SER A 307 -40.45 36.94 -8.50
CA SER A 307 -41.81 37.46 -8.61
C SER A 307 -41.76 38.82 -9.31
N TYR A 308 -42.45 38.94 -10.45
CA TYR A 308 -42.58 40.22 -11.19
C TYR A 308 -43.87 40.97 -10.83
N ASP A 309 -44.76 40.34 -10.05
CA ASP A 309 -45.95 40.98 -9.51
C ASP A 309 -45.78 41.22 -8.00
N HIS A 310 -45.20 42.38 -7.68
CA HIS A 310 -44.98 42.83 -6.31
C HIS A 310 -46.28 43.04 -5.50
N ARG A 311 -47.46 43.00 -6.14
CA ARG A 311 -48.76 43.18 -5.47
C ARG A 311 -49.40 41.85 -5.07
N SER A 312 -49.11 40.76 -5.77
CA SER A 312 -49.79 39.47 -5.58
C SER A 312 -48.96 38.40 -4.86
N ALA A 313 -47.63 38.46 -4.88
CA ALA A 313 -46.81 37.72 -3.93
C ALA A 313 -45.43 38.36 -3.70
N GLY A 314 -44.93 38.16 -2.49
CA GLY A 314 -43.57 38.53 -2.12
C GLY A 314 -42.53 37.75 -2.94
N GLU A 315 -41.42 38.41 -3.25
CA GLU A 315 -40.24 37.73 -3.79
C GLU A 315 -39.65 36.82 -2.70
N HIS A 316 -39.34 35.57 -3.05
CA HIS A 316 -38.47 34.73 -2.22
C HIS A 316 -37.01 35.05 -2.60
N PRO A 317 -36.25 35.76 -1.76
CA PRO A 317 -34.87 36.05 -2.07
C PRO A 317 -34.02 34.78 -1.97
N VAL A 318 -32.87 34.79 -2.63
CA VAL A 318 -31.82 33.80 -2.40
C VAL A 318 -31.48 33.77 -0.91
N GLU A 319 -31.51 32.58 -0.34
CA GLU A 319 -31.29 32.33 1.07
C GLU A 319 -29.98 31.58 1.28
N VAL A 320 -29.13 32.08 2.17
CA VAL A 320 -27.92 31.36 2.59
C VAL A 320 -28.21 30.69 3.93
N ALA A 321 -28.72 29.46 3.85
CA ALA A 321 -29.12 28.66 5.02
C ALA A 321 -27.90 28.25 5.87
N ALA A 322 -26.73 28.06 5.25
CA ALA A 322 -25.47 27.83 5.94
C ALA A 322 -24.30 28.44 5.16
N TRP A 323 -23.32 28.99 5.87
CA TRP A 323 -22.07 29.47 5.27
C TRP A 323 -20.85 28.96 6.05
N GLN A 324 -19.94 28.30 5.33
CA GLN A 324 -18.77 27.60 5.89
C GLN A 324 -19.05 26.85 7.20
N ALA A 325 -20.18 26.15 7.24
CA ALA A 325 -20.59 25.36 8.38
C ALA A 325 -19.87 24.00 8.38
N THR A 326 -19.95 23.29 9.50
CA THR A 326 -19.58 21.87 9.55
C THR A 326 -20.60 21.04 8.75
N PRO A 327 -20.23 19.84 8.28
CA PRO A 327 -21.16 18.97 7.56
C PRO A 327 -22.45 18.70 8.33
N GLU A 328 -22.39 18.50 9.65
CA GLU A 328 -23.56 18.24 10.50
C GLU A 328 -24.52 19.42 10.50
N ARG A 329 -24.00 20.65 10.61
CA ARG A 329 -24.83 21.87 10.56
C ARG A 329 -25.43 22.10 9.17
N ALA A 330 -24.72 21.74 8.11
CA ALA A 330 -25.26 21.84 6.75
C ALA A 330 -26.33 20.78 6.48
N LEU A 331 -26.19 19.56 7.02
CA LEU A 331 -27.20 18.51 6.95
C LEU A 331 -28.47 18.89 7.73
N ALA A 332 -28.34 19.52 8.89
CA ALA A 332 -29.49 20.09 9.62
C ALA A 332 -30.16 21.23 8.86
N ALA A 333 -29.38 22.09 8.18
CA ALA A 333 -29.93 23.13 7.32
C ALA A 333 -30.66 22.56 6.08
N LEU A 334 -30.18 21.44 5.52
CA LEU A 334 -30.88 20.71 4.46
C LEU A 334 -32.21 20.11 4.94
N GLU A 335 -32.21 19.49 6.12
CA GLU A 335 -33.43 18.96 6.74
C GLU A 335 -34.48 20.05 6.97
N TRP A 336 -34.07 21.21 7.48
CA TRP A 336 -34.96 22.37 7.60
C TRP A 336 -35.53 22.84 6.25
N LEU A 337 -34.73 22.83 5.17
CA LEU A 337 -35.22 23.17 3.82
C LEU A 337 -36.24 22.16 3.31
N GLU A 338 -36.06 20.87 3.60
CA GLU A 338 -37.00 19.80 3.24
C GLU A 338 -38.33 19.96 4.02
N GLU A 339 -38.25 20.17 5.34
CA GLU A 339 -39.43 20.37 6.20
C GLU A 339 -40.26 21.59 5.82
N ARG A 340 -39.60 22.66 5.35
CA ARG A 340 -40.27 23.88 4.88
C ARG A 340 -41.13 23.65 3.64
N GLY A 341 -40.84 22.60 2.86
CA GLY A 341 -41.51 22.32 1.60
C GLY A 341 -41.07 23.25 0.48
N THR A 342 -41.61 23.01 -0.72
CA THR A 342 -41.22 23.76 -1.93
C THR A 342 -41.89 25.12 -2.00
N ILE A 343 -41.23 26.01 -2.75
CA ILE A 343 -41.88 27.20 -3.27
C ILE A 343 -42.69 26.73 -4.50
N THR A 344 -43.95 26.37 -4.25
CA THR A 344 -44.84 25.67 -5.20
C THR A 344 -45.16 26.52 -6.43
N GLU A 345 -45.34 25.84 -7.56
CA GLU A 345 -45.68 26.42 -8.86
C GLU A 345 -47.03 27.15 -8.86
N GLY A 346 -47.04 28.35 -9.41
CA GLY A 346 -48.25 29.15 -9.60
C GLY A 346 -47.91 30.63 -9.66
N TYR A 347 -48.75 31.38 -10.36
CA TYR A 347 -48.71 32.84 -10.32
C TYR A 347 -48.54 33.31 -8.87
N PRO A 348 -47.55 34.18 -8.58
CA PRO A 348 -46.83 35.04 -9.53
C PRO A 348 -45.37 34.66 -9.84
N TYR A 349 -44.94 33.41 -9.63
CA TYR A 349 -43.55 33.01 -9.89
C TYR A 349 -43.26 32.75 -11.38
N TYR A 350 -42.17 33.31 -11.91
CA TYR A 350 -41.82 33.18 -13.32
C TYR A 350 -41.33 31.76 -13.67
N PRO A 351 -41.99 31.02 -14.58
CA PRO A 351 -41.72 29.60 -14.77
C PRO A 351 -40.50 29.30 -15.66
N HIS A 352 -40.00 30.25 -16.44
CA HIS A 352 -39.00 29.98 -17.48
C HIS A 352 -37.55 30.28 -17.07
N ALA A 353 -37.31 30.77 -15.86
CA ALA A 353 -35.97 31.04 -15.34
C ALA A 353 -35.94 30.99 -13.80
N ALA A 354 -34.75 30.78 -13.25
CA ALA A 354 -34.48 30.76 -11.82
C ALA A 354 -33.47 31.85 -11.45
N GLN A 355 -33.45 32.24 -10.18
CA GLN A 355 -32.63 33.30 -9.57
C GLN A 355 -31.13 32.95 -9.48
N VAL A 356 -30.58 32.31 -10.50
CA VAL A 356 -29.18 31.85 -10.54
C VAL A 356 -28.22 33.05 -10.49
N GLU A 357 -28.56 34.16 -11.12
CA GLU A 357 -27.81 35.42 -11.07
C GLU A 357 -27.71 36.00 -9.65
N ASP A 358 -28.81 36.02 -8.90
CA ASP A 358 -28.82 36.47 -7.51
C ASP A 358 -28.06 35.50 -6.60
N MET A 359 -28.11 34.20 -6.91
CA MET A 359 -27.35 33.18 -6.21
C MET A 359 -25.85 33.39 -6.41
N LEU A 360 -25.42 33.63 -7.64
CA LEU A 360 -24.03 33.90 -7.96
C LEU A 360 -23.54 35.21 -7.33
N ASP A 361 -24.38 36.26 -7.23
CA ASP A 361 -24.02 37.48 -6.50
C ASP A 361 -23.85 37.21 -5.00
N ALA A 362 -24.78 36.47 -4.39
CA ALA A 362 -24.71 36.10 -2.97
C ALA A 362 -23.46 35.26 -2.64
N VAL A 363 -23.10 34.32 -3.52
CA VAL A 363 -21.89 33.50 -3.41
C VAL A 363 -20.64 34.35 -3.62
N ALA A 364 -20.57 35.15 -4.69
CA ALA A 364 -19.40 35.96 -5.01
C ALA A 364 -19.06 36.98 -3.90
N ARG A 365 -20.08 37.64 -3.32
CA ARG A 365 -19.87 38.59 -2.22
C ARG A 365 -19.27 37.93 -0.98
N ARG A 366 -19.73 36.74 -0.63
CA ARG A 366 -19.24 36.02 0.57
C ARG A 366 -17.87 35.38 0.33
N LEU A 367 -17.61 34.88 -0.88
CA LEU A 367 -16.28 34.39 -1.24
C LEU A 367 -15.22 35.49 -1.19
N ALA A 368 -15.58 36.74 -1.52
CA ALA A 368 -14.66 37.88 -1.45
C ALA A 368 -14.09 38.11 -0.03
N THR A 369 -14.80 37.71 1.03
CA THR A 369 -14.36 37.84 2.42
C THR A 369 -13.98 36.50 3.07
N SER A 370 -13.98 35.40 2.30
CA SER A 370 -13.70 34.06 2.80
C SER A 370 -12.22 33.71 2.70
N GLU A 371 -11.73 32.87 3.61
CA GLU A 371 -10.40 32.26 3.50
C GLU A 371 -10.24 31.51 2.17
N GLN A 372 -9.02 31.54 1.63
CA GLN A 372 -8.70 30.89 0.37
C GLN A 372 -8.34 29.44 0.62
N VAL A 373 -9.28 28.56 0.27
CA VAL A 373 -9.15 27.10 0.27
C VAL A 373 -9.68 26.57 -1.05
N ARG A 374 -9.53 25.27 -1.31
CA ARG A 374 -10.17 24.64 -2.47
C ARG A 374 -11.68 24.83 -2.38
N THR A 375 -12.28 25.50 -3.34
CA THR A 375 -13.71 25.82 -3.33
C THR A 375 -14.41 25.11 -4.47
N VAL A 376 -15.56 24.50 -4.19
CA VAL A 376 -16.41 23.89 -5.20
C VAL A 376 -17.79 24.54 -5.15
N LEU A 377 -18.25 25.10 -6.25
CA LEU A 377 -19.63 25.54 -6.40
C LEU A 377 -20.42 24.46 -7.15
N LEU A 378 -21.27 23.74 -6.42
CA LEU A 378 -22.21 22.75 -6.94
C LEU A 378 -23.58 23.39 -7.10
N THR A 379 -23.98 23.66 -8.35
CA THR A 379 -25.30 24.22 -8.68
C THR A 379 -26.27 23.11 -9.05
N VAL A 380 -27.45 23.07 -8.42
CA VAL A 380 -28.45 22.01 -8.60
C VAL A 380 -29.78 22.61 -9.02
N GLY A 381 -30.34 22.17 -10.16
CA GLY A 381 -31.61 22.69 -10.69
C GLY A 381 -31.87 22.36 -12.17
N ASP A 382 -32.87 23.02 -12.76
CA ASP A 382 -33.25 22.84 -14.18
C ASP A 382 -33.30 24.16 -14.95
N ARG A 383 -33.83 25.22 -14.33
CA ARG A 383 -34.20 26.43 -15.07
C ARG A 383 -32.98 27.31 -15.36
N PRO A 384 -32.95 27.99 -16.52
CA PRO A 384 -31.84 28.88 -16.86
C PRO A 384 -31.83 30.15 -15.99
N PRO A 385 -30.69 30.86 -15.90
CA PRO A 385 -30.61 32.18 -15.28
C PRO A 385 -31.44 33.22 -16.03
N HIS A 386 -31.89 34.26 -15.32
CA HIS A 386 -32.43 35.45 -15.98
C HIS A 386 -31.31 36.23 -16.69
N PRO A 387 -31.57 36.81 -17.88
CA PRO A 387 -30.61 37.71 -18.52
C PRO A 387 -30.54 39.04 -17.78
N ALA A 388 -29.39 39.72 -17.82
CA ALA A 388 -29.23 41.03 -17.17
C ALA A 388 -30.09 42.14 -17.81
N ARG A 389 -30.46 41.95 -19.07
CA ARG A 389 -31.27 42.86 -19.89
C ARG A 389 -32.16 42.06 -20.85
N THR A 390 -33.25 42.67 -21.30
CA THR A 390 -34.15 42.08 -22.29
C THR A 390 -33.37 41.61 -23.53
N ASN A 391 -33.62 40.37 -23.96
CA ASN A 391 -32.98 39.77 -25.12
C ASN A 391 -33.99 38.91 -25.93
N ARG A 392 -33.51 38.15 -26.90
CA ARG A 392 -34.35 37.32 -27.78
C ARG A 392 -34.85 36.00 -27.15
N SER A 393 -34.47 35.66 -25.92
CA SER A 393 -34.85 34.39 -25.28
C SER A 393 -36.26 34.41 -24.68
N LEU A 394 -36.97 35.55 -24.75
CA LEU A 394 -38.29 35.76 -24.13
C LEU A 394 -38.33 35.59 -22.60
N ILE A 395 -37.16 35.40 -21.98
CA ILE A 395 -36.96 35.35 -20.53
C ILE A 395 -36.93 36.79 -20.01
N LEU A 396 -37.76 37.09 -19.01
CA LEU A 396 -37.77 38.40 -18.35
C LEU A 396 -36.40 38.67 -17.71
N PRO A 397 -35.87 39.91 -17.78
CA PRO A 397 -34.57 40.23 -17.22
C PRO A 397 -34.59 40.23 -15.69
N CYS A 398 -33.45 39.91 -15.08
CA CYS A 398 -33.28 39.97 -13.63
C CYS A 398 -33.74 41.33 -13.08
N PRO A 399 -34.61 41.38 -12.06
CA PRO A 399 -35.04 42.63 -11.42
C PRO A 399 -33.89 43.44 -10.79
N ARG A 400 -32.74 42.80 -10.49
CA ARG A 400 -31.55 43.40 -9.85
C ARG A 400 -30.39 43.67 -10.83
N PRO A 401 -30.72 43.89 -12.11
CA PRO A 401 -29.82 43.81 -13.28
C PRO A 401 -28.54 42.96 -13.17
N HIS A 402 -28.57 41.82 -12.45
CA HIS A 402 -27.39 40.98 -12.29
C HIS A 402 -27.07 40.23 -13.59
N ASP A 403 -25.80 40.27 -14.01
CA ASP A 403 -25.30 39.49 -15.13
C ASP A 403 -24.63 38.21 -14.61
N TRP A 404 -25.33 37.09 -14.74
CA TRP A 404 -24.85 35.79 -14.29
C TRP A 404 -23.51 35.41 -14.91
N ARG A 405 -23.20 35.82 -16.16
CA ARG A 405 -21.92 35.47 -16.80
C ARG A 405 -20.77 36.22 -16.16
N LEU A 406 -20.97 37.51 -15.87
CA LEU A 406 -19.97 38.31 -15.15
C LEU A 406 -19.77 37.79 -13.73
N LEU A 407 -20.84 37.43 -13.03
CA LEU A 407 -20.77 36.89 -11.67
C LEU A 407 -20.11 35.52 -11.63
N LEU A 408 -20.46 34.61 -12.54
CA LEU A 408 -19.80 33.31 -12.70
C LEU A 408 -18.32 33.48 -13.02
N GLY A 409 -17.98 34.45 -13.89
CA GLY A 409 -16.61 34.83 -14.18
C GLY A 409 -15.83 35.27 -12.94
N ARG A 410 -16.44 36.05 -12.03
CA ARG A 410 -15.82 36.43 -10.76
C ARG A 410 -15.60 35.22 -9.85
N VAL A 411 -16.58 34.35 -9.68
CA VAL A 411 -16.44 33.11 -8.89
C VAL A 411 -15.30 32.26 -9.45
N ARG A 412 -15.29 32.03 -10.77
CA ARG A 412 -14.26 31.24 -11.46
C ARG A 412 -12.87 31.86 -11.42
N SER A 413 -12.76 33.18 -11.30
CA SER A 413 -11.46 33.88 -11.23
C SER A 413 -10.73 33.68 -9.91
N ARG A 414 -11.41 33.17 -8.87
CA ARG A 414 -10.78 32.82 -7.60
C ARG A 414 -9.92 31.56 -7.79
N PRO A 415 -8.67 31.55 -7.32
CA PRO A 415 -7.82 30.36 -7.43
C PRO A 415 -8.46 29.14 -6.74
N ASP A 416 -8.15 27.95 -7.25
CA ASP A 416 -8.62 26.66 -6.73
C ASP A 416 -10.15 26.53 -6.61
N THR A 417 -10.89 27.26 -7.45
CA THR A 417 -12.36 27.18 -7.55
C THR A 417 -12.78 26.28 -8.71
N VAL A 418 -13.64 25.31 -8.43
CA VAL A 418 -14.19 24.33 -9.38
C VAL A 418 -15.69 24.53 -9.49
N LEU A 419 -16.23 24.45 -10.71
CA LEU A 419 -17.64 24.66 -11.02
C LEU A 419 -18.31 23.35 -11.44
N ALA A 420 -19.35 22.97 -10.71
CA ALA A 420 -20.08 21.73 -10.90
C ALA A 420 -21.58 21.99 -11.01
N ALA A 421 -22.27 21.14 -11.76
CA ALA A 421 -23.73 21.19 -11.79
C ALA A 421 -24.38 19.80 -11.77
N ILE A 422 -25.52 19.70 -11.09
CA ILE A 422 -26.47 18.59 -11.21
C ILE A 422 -27.72 19.16 -11.87
N CYS A 423 -28.00 18.73 -13.09
CA CYS A 423 -29.12 19.21 -13.88
C CYS A 423 -30.25 18.17 -13.92
N ASP A 424 -31.49 18.62 -13.73
CA ASP A 424 -32.67 17.76 -13.87
C ASP A 424 -32.79 17.15 -15.26
N ARG A 425 -32.28 17.82 -16.30
CA ARG A 425 -32.26 17.33 -17.70
C ARG A 425 -30.93 16.70 -18.05
N GLN A 426 -30.95 15.78 -19.01
CA GLN A 426 -29.74 15.21 -19.59
C GLN A 426 -28.93 16.28 -20.35
N ASP A 427 -27.61 16.16 -20.39
CA ASP A 427 -26.69 17.17 -20.97
C ASP A 427 -27.08 17.60 -22.40
N THR A 428 -27.56 16.66 -23.24
CA THR A 428 -27.98 16.96 -24.61
C THR A 428 -29.19 17.89 -24.71
N SER A 429 -30.01 17.99 -23.66
CA SER A 429 -31.22 18.82 -23.58
C SER A 429 -31.16 19.94 -22.54
N ALA A 430 -30.07 20.02 -21.76
CA ALA A 430 -29.85 21.08 -20.79
C ALA A 430 -29.60 22.44 -21.48
N HIS A 431 -30.10 23.51 -20.87
CA HIS A 431 -29.83 24.86 -21.35
C HIS A 431 -28.32 25.15 -21.32
N PRO A 432 -27.73 25.85 -22.32
CA PRO A 432 -26.28 26.08 -22.39
C PRO A 432 -25.64 26.76 -21.17
N ALA A 433 -26.45 27.43 -20.33
CA ALA A 433 -25.99 28.00 -19.06
C ALA A 433 -25.51 26.91 -18.09
N TRP A 434 -26.14 25.74 -18.05
CA TRP A 434 -25.78 24.64 -17.16
C TRP A 434 -24.42 24.03 -17.48
N ARG A 435 -24.03 24.00 -18.76
CA ARG A 435 -22.66 23.62 -19.15
C ARG A 435 -21.60 24.62 -18.66
N GLN A 436 -21.96 25.89 -18.48
CA GLN A 436 -21.05 26.89 -17.91
C GLN A 436 -21.01 26.81 -16.38
N LEU A 437 -22.16 26.56 -15.74
CA LEU A 437 -22.27 26.34 -14.30
C LEU A 437 -21.58 25.03 -13.86
N GLY A 438 -21.59 24.01 -14.71
CA GLY A 438 -20.89 22.73 -14.53
C GLY A 438 -19.65 22.60 -15.41
N ALA A 439 -18.88 23.68 -15.60
CA ALA A 439 -17.75 23.70 -16.52
C ALA A 439 -16.67 22.64 -16.23
N ASN A 440 -16.58 22.16 -14.99
CA ASN A 440 -15.67 21.08 -14.61
C ASN A 440 -16.37 19.73 -14.52
N ALA A 441 -17.62 19.69 -14.06
CA ALA A 441 -18.43 18.48 -14.01
C ALA A 441 -19.91 18.82 -14.16
N LEU A 442 -20.61 18.05 -15.01
CA LEU A 442 -22.06 18.16 -15.22
C LEU A 442 -22.67 16.76 -15.08
N ALA A 443 -23.50 16.60 -14.06
CA ALA A 443 -24.20 15.35 -13.78
C ALA A 443 -25.72 15.50 -14.01
N HIS A 444 -26.37 14.37 -14.30
CA HIS A 444 -27.81 14.31 -14.45
C HIS A 444 -28.45 13.83 -13.14
N LEU A 445 -29.54 14.49 -12.72
CA LEU A 445 -30.20 14.23 -11.43
C LEU A 445 -30.59 12.76 -11.23
N ASP A 446 -31.13 12.12 -12.26
CA ASP A 446 -31.66 10.74 -12.19
C ASP A 446 -30.55 9.67 -12.33
N ALA A 447 -29.34 10.04 -12.76
CA ALA A 447 -28.22 9.15 -13.05
C ALA A 447 -26.91 9.62 -12.37
N LEU A 448 -27.02 10.03 -11.11
CA LEU A 448 -25.92 10.63 -10.36
C LEU A 448 -25.01 9.57 -9.73
N ASP A 449 -23.76 9.49 -10.20
CA ASP A 449 -22.66 8.84 -9.49
C ASP A 449 -21.98 9.85 -8.55
N ILE A 450 -22.33 9.77 -7.25
CA ILE A 450 -21.78 10.67 -6.21
C ILE A 450 -20.26 10.53 -6.07
N ARG A 451 -19.72 9.31 -6.22
CA ARG A 451 -18.28 9.06 -6.04
C ARG A 451 -17.49 9.59 -7.22
N GLY A 452 -17.93 9.26 -8.44
CA GLY A 452 -17.37 9.81 -9.66
C GLY A 452 -17.38 11.34 -9.65
N LEU A 453 -18.52 11.95 -9.31
CA LEU A 453 -18.62 13.40 -9.21
C LEU A 453 -17.68 13.98 -8.14
N ALA A 454 -17.57 13.38 -6.95
CA ALA A 454 -16.65 13.84 -5.91
C ALA A 454 -15.17 13.77 -6.35
N ALA A 455 -14.80 12.73 -7.10
CA ALA A 455 -13.46 12.55 -7.65
C ALA A 455 -13.15 13.57 -8.77
N ASP A 456 -14.10 13.80 -9.69
CA ASP A 456 -13.98 14.80 -10.77
C ASP A 456 -13.78 16.22 -10.22
N LEU A 457 -14.33 16.49 -9.04
CA LEU A 457 -14.19 17.76 -8.32
C LEU A 457 -12.89 17.86 -7.51
N GLY A 458 -12.11 16.78 -7.45
CA GLY A 458 -10.90 16.67 -6.63
C GLY A 458 -11.19 16.80 -5.13
N LEU A 459 -12.41 16.44 -4.72
CA LEU A 459 -12.86 16.42 -3.32
C LEU A 459 -12.75 15.02 -2.70
N ALA A 460 -12.71 13.97 -3.52
CA ALA A 460 -12.35 12.61 -3.13
C ALA A 460 -11.10 12.18 -3.92
N ALA A 461 -10.33 11.25 -3.35
CA ALA A 461 -9.32 10.56 -4.14
C ALA A 461 -10.05 9.73 -5.21
N PRO A 462 -9.62 9.74 -6.49
CA PRO A 462 -10.04 8.70 -7.42
C PRO A 462 -9.69 7.33 -6.80
N ASP A 463 -10.46 6.28 -7.10
CA ASP A 463 -10.29 4.92 -6.56
C ASP A 463 -8.83 4.65 -6.20
N ALA A 464 -8.54 4.59 -4.89
CA ALA A 464 -7.20 4.69 -4.36
C ALA A 464 -6.28 3.72 -5.09
N LEU A 465 -5.30 4.25 -5.84
CA LEU A 465 -4.33 3.42 -6.54
C LEU A 465 -3.68 2.49 -5.49
N PRO A 466 -3.74 1.17 -5.69
CA PRO A 466 -3.27 0.24 -4.70
C PRO A 466 -1.77 0.45 -4.47
N ILE A 467 -1.37 0.54 -3.20
CA ILE A 467 0.04 0.69 -2.80
C ILE A 467 0.54 -0.69 -2.36
N PRO A 468 1.42 -1.35 -3.14
CA PRO A 468 1.78 -2.75 -2.90
C PRO A 468 2.75 -2.93 -1.72
N PHE A 469 3.42 -1.87 -1.26
CA PHE A 469 4.43 -1.95 -0.18
C PHE A 469 4.12 -0.97 0.96
N PRO A 470 4.56 -1.26 2.19
CA PRO A 470 4.45 -0.32 3.30
C PRO A 470 5.24 0.96 3.03
N LEU A 471 4.76 2.09 3.53
CA LEU A 471 5.43 3.38 3.50
C LEU A 471 6.18 3.63 4.80
N LEU A 472 7.34 4.28 4.70
CA LEU A 472 8.01 4.92 5.84
C LEU A 472 7.68 6.40 5.88
N ASP A 473 7.23 6.90 7.03
CA ASP A 473 7.17 8.33 7.30
C ASP A 473 8.60 8.78 7.68
N GLU A 474 9.24 9.64 6.87
CA GLU A 474 10.61 10.17 7.13
C GLU A 474 10.61 11.25 8.22
N THR A 475 9.98 10.98 9.37
CA THR A 475 10.13 11.81 10.58
C THR A 475 11.16 11.22 11.55
N GLU A 476 12.26 10.66 11.04
CA GLU A 476 13.50 10.41 11.80
C GLU A 476 14.63 11.31 11.29
#